data_AF-A0A7W1Q3W6-F1
#
_entry.id   AF-A0A7W1Q3W6-F1
#
_cell.length_a   1.000
_cell.length_b   1.000
_cell.length_c   1.000
_cell.angle_alpha   90.00
_cell.angle_beta   90.00
_cell.angle_gamma   90.00
#
_symmetry.space_group_name_H-M   'P 1'
#
loop_
_entity.id
_entity.type
_entity.pdbx_description
1 polymer ?
#
loop_
_entity_poly.entity_id
_entity_poly.type
_entity_poly.pdbx_seq_one_letter_code
_entity_poly.pdbx_strand_id
1 'polypeptide(L)'
;MNELARDLADFVTVSPTPYHAVAEAVRRLSAAGFVEQSETAPWNDKPGGRYLVRDGTFVAWVQHAHAPQSRPQPLRVFLAHTDSPTLKVKPRPDTGRGGWRQVGVEVYGGALWNSWLDRDLGLAGRLVSYDGTTVLVDVARPLLRVPQLAIHLDRNVNQGLKLDAQQHLLPIWGLGAPAAGDLLEFVAAEAGVDAEDVAAHDLVLYDLTPPARLGEEEE
;
A
#
# COMPACT_ATOMS: atom_id res chain seq x y z
N MET A 1 -9.38 0.58 -25.73
CA MET A 1 -8.25 1.11 -24.94
C MET A 1 -8.74 2.00 -23.81
N ASN A 2 -9.65 2.95 -24.07
CA ASN A 2 -10.16 3.88 -23.05
C ASN A 2 -10.78 3.20 -21.81
N GLU A 3 -11.47 2.08 -21.97
CA GLU A 3 -12.06 1.34 -20.83
C GLU A 3 -11.01 0.61 -20.00
N LEU A 4 -9.97 0.03 -20.61
CA LEU A 4 -8.90 -0.68 -19.89
C LEU A 4 -8.03 0.28 -19.07
N ALA A 5 -7.74 1.47 -19.62
CA ALA A 5 -6.98 2.49 -18.91
C ALA A 5 -7.76 3.01 -17.68
N ARG A 6 -9.08 3.18 -17.82
CA ARG A 6 -9.95 3.57 -16.70
C ARG A 6 -10.05 2.45 -15.65
N ASP A 7 -10.25 1.21 -16.07
CA ASP A 7 -10.30 0.08 -15.13
C ASP A 7 -8.97 -0.09 -14.35
N LEU A 8 -7.83 0.16 -15.01
CA LEU A 8 -6.53 0.21 -14.34
C LEU A 8 -6.44 1.37 -13.34
N ALA A 9 -6.88 2.58 -13.72
CA ALA A 9 -6.91 3.73 -12.83
C ALA A 9 -7.79 3.47 -11.60
N ASP A 10 -8.96 2.86 -11.78
CA ASP A 10 -9.86 2.46 -10.70
C ASP A 10 -9.19 1.42 -9.78
N PHE A 11 -8.52 0.41 -10.36
CA PHE A 11 -7.77 -0.59 -9.60
C PHE A 11 -6.68 0.06 -8.74
N VAL A 12 -5.86 0.94 -9.33
CA VAL A 12 -4.77 1.63 -8.63
C VAL A 12 -5.31 2.53 -7.52
N THR A 13 -6.41 3.24 -7.77
CA THR A 13 -7.02 4.17 -6.80
C THR A 13 -7.44 3.46 -5.51
N VAL A 14 -8.00 2.25 -5.62
CA VAL A 14 -8.43 1.47 -4.45
C VAL A 14 -7.33 0.57 -3.87
N SER A 15 -6.12 0.62 -4.42
CA SER A 15 -5.00 -0.27 -4.08
C SER A 15 -3.75 0.47 -3.59
N PRO A 16 -3.84 1.33 -2.55
CA PRO A 16 -2.69 2.11 -2.08
C PRO A 16 -1.58 1.26 -1.46
N THR A 17 -1.86 -0.01 -1.13
CA THR A 17 -0.89 -0.95 -0.54
C THR A 17 -1.02 -2.34 -1.15
N PRO A 18 -0.01 -3.23 -0.99
CA PRO A 18 -0.10 -4.62 -1.45
C PRO A 18 -1.33 -5.35 -0.90
N TYR A 19 -1.72 -5.05 0.34
CA TYR A 19 -2.87 -5.66 0.99
C TYR A 19 -4.20 -5.20 0.35
N HIS A 20 -4.31 -3.93 -0.02
CA HIS A 20 -5.46 -3.41 -0.75
C HIS A 20 -5.51 -3.93 -2.19
N ALA A 21 -4.36 -4.06 -2.86
CA ALA A 21 -4.27 -4.67 -4.19
C ALA A 21 -4.75 -6.13 -4.18
N VAL A 22 -4.37 -6.90 -3.15
CA VAL A 22 -4.88 -8.26 -2.93
C VAL A 22 -6.38 -8.25 -2.66
N ALA A 23 -6.87 -7.36 -1.78
CA ALA A 23 -8.30 -7.27 -1.48
C ALA A 23 -9.14 -6.96 -2.73
N GLU A 24 -8.68 -6.03 -3.56
CA GLU A 24 -9.35 -5.70 -4.83
C GLU A 24 -9.27 -6.85 -5.84
N ALA A 25 -8.12 -7.55 -5.94
CA ALA A 25 -7.99 -8.74 -6.77
C ALA A 25 -8.96 -9.84 -6.32
N VAL A 26 -9.05 -10.10 -5.01
CA VAL A 26 -10.01 -11.05 -4.42
C VAL A 26 -11.44 -10.67 -4.75
N ARG A 27 -11.80 -9.39 -4.59
CA ARG A 27 -13.15 -8.88 -4.93
C ARG A 27 -13.49 -9.17 -6.39
N ARG A 28 -12.58 -8.87 -7.32
CA ARG A 28 -12.75 -9.11 -8.77
C ARG A 28 -12.80 -10.60 -9.10
N LEU A 29 -11.93 -11.42 -8.51
CA LEU A 29 -11.90 -12.88 -8.70
C LEU A 29 -13.18 -13.55 -8.19
N SER A 30 -13.63 -13.19 -6.99
CA SER A 30 -14.89 -13.68 -6.43
C SER A 30 -16.09 -13.26 -7.28
N ALA A 31 -16.12 -12.02 -7.78
CA ALA A 31 -17.17 -11.57 -8.72
C ALA A 31 -17.15 -12.37 -10.04
N ALA A 32 -15.98 -12.86 -10.45
CA ALA A 32 -15.81 -13.74 -11.61
C ALA A 32 -16.09 -15.24 -11.30
N GLY A 33 -16.55 -15.58 -10.08
CA GLY A 33 -16.90 -16.95 -9.69
C GLY A 33 -15.72 -17.80 -9.21
N PHE A 34 -14.56 -17.20 -8.92
CA PHE A 34 -13.47 -17.92 -8.27
C PHE A 34 -13.77 -18.14 -6.78
N VAL A 35 -13.29 -19.27 -6.26
CA VAL A 35 -13.49 -19.66 -4.86
C VAL A 35 -12.15 -19.65 -4.13
N GLU A 36 -12.12 -19.13 -2.91
CA GLU A 36 -10.93 -19.17 -2.06
C GLU A 36 -10.53 -20.61 -1.72
N GLN A 37 -9.24 -20.91 -1.83
CA GLN A 37 -8.58 -22.09 -1.32
C GLN A 37 -7.74 -21.67 -0.11
N SER A 38 -8.22 -22.01 1.09
CA SER A 38 -7.42 -21.87 2.30
C SER A 38 -6.19 -22.76 2.22
N GLU A 39 -5.03 -22.20 2.59
CA GLU A 39 -3.76 -22.91 2.56
C GLU A 39 -3.71 -24.12 3.51
N THR A 40 -4.43 -24.02 4.64
CA THR A 40 -4.46 -25.05 5.69
C THR A 40 -5.62 -26.03 5.53
N ALA A 41 -6.56 -25.74 4.63
CA ALA A 41 -7.68 -26.63 4.33
C ALA A 41 -7.29 -27.72 3.31
N PRO A 42 -8.03 -28.84 3.25
CA PRO A 42 -7.90 -29.79 2.16
C PRO A 42 -8.03 -29.10 0.79
N TRP A 43 -7.18 -29.50 -0.15
CA TRP A 43 -7.14 -28.90 -1.48
C TRP A 43 -8.24 -29.45 -2.38
N ASN A 44 -8.97 -28.55 -3.05
CA ASN A 44 -10.05 -28.92 -3.97
C ASN A 44 -9.53 -29.06 -5.41
N ASP A 45 -9.54 -30.29 -5.92
CA ASP A 45 -9.08 -30.65 -7.27
C ASP A 45 -10.18 -30.58 -8.35
N LYS A 46 -11.40 -30.19 -7.98
CA LYS A 46 -12.52 -30.07 -8.92
C LYS A 46 -12.29 -28.90 -9.89
N PRO A 47 -12.82 -29.00 -11.13
CA PRO A 47 -12.73 -27.92 -12.09
C PRO A 47 -13.29 -26.59 -11.58
N GLY A 48 -12.72 -25.48 -12.06
CA GLY A 48 -13.16 -24.12 -11.77
C GLY A 48 -12.02 -23.17 -11.36
N GLY A 49 -12.36 -21.90 -11.20
CA GLY A 49 -11.45 -20.86 -10.73
C GLY A 49 -11.22 -20.96 -9.22
N ARG A 50 -9.97 -20.77 -8.79
CA ARG A 50 -9.57 -20.73 -7.39
C ARG A 50 -8.55 -19.63 -7.15
N TYR A 51 -8.51 -19.11 -5.94
CA TYR A 51 -7.42 -18.24 -5.49
C TYR A 51 -6.99 -18.60 -4.08
N LEU A 52 -5.74 -18.27 -3.75
CA LEU A 52 -5.18 -18.38 -2.41
C LEU A 52 -4.53 -17.05 -2.09
N VAL A 53 -4.78 -16.54 -0.89
CA VAL A 53 -4.17 -15.30 -0.37
C VAL A 53 -3.17 -15.65 0.74
N ARG A 54 -2.04 -14.97 0.72
CA ARG A 54 -1.07 -14.95 1.81
C ARG A 54 -0.53 -13.53 1.94
N ASP A 55 -0.98 -12.83 2.99
CA ASP A 55 -0.61 -11.43 3.25
C ASP A 55 -0.85 -10.53 2.03
N GLY A 56 0.17 -9.81 1.57
CA GLY A 56 0.13 -8.95 0.38
C GLY A 56 0.31 -9.69 -0.95
N THR A 57 0.20 -11.02 -0.97
CA THR A 57 0.35 -11.87 -2.16
C THR A 57 -0.90 -12.71 -2.40
N PHE A 58 -1.23 -12.94 -3.67
CA PHE A 58 -2.23 -13.93 -4.05
C PHE A 58 -1.77 -14.76 -5.25
N VAL A 59 -2.33 -15.96 -5.37
CA VAL A 59 -2.21 -16.80 -6.57
C VAL A 59 -3.63 -17.16 -7.00
N ALA A 60 -3.94 -16.96 -8.28
CA ALA A 60 -5.20 -17.39 -8.87
C ALA A 60 -4.95 -18.35 -10.03
N TRP A 61 -5.78 -19.38 -10.14
CA TRP A 61 -5.66 -20.39 -11.19
C TRP A 61 -7.02 -20.94 -11.60
N VAL A 62 -7.07 -21.54 -12.79
CA VAL A 62 -8.24 -22.26 -13.30
C VAL A 62 -7.88 -23.73 -13.39
N GLN A 63 -8.55 -24.56 -12.60
CA GLN A 63 -8.45 -26.01 -12.69
C GLN A 63 -9.36 -26.49 -13.82
N HIS A 64 -8.79 -27.14 -14.83
CA HIS A 64 -9.57 -27.76 -15.90
C HIS A 64 -9.98 -29.19 -15.52
N ALA A 65 -11.06 -29.68 -16.14
CA ALA A 65 -11.45 -31.09 -16.05
C ALA A 65 -10.28 -31.99 -16.45
N HIS A 66 -10.05 -33.04 -15.66
CA HIS A 66 -9.04 -34.04 -15.98
C HIS A 66 -9.42 -34.70 -17.30
N ALA A 67 -8.65 -34.45 -18.36
CA ALA A 67 -8.75 -35.23 -19.58
C ALA A 67 -8.22 -36.65 -19.26
N PRO A 68 -8.84 -37.73 -19.77
CA PRO A 68 -8.44 -39.10 -19.49
C PRO A 68 -7.11 -39.52 -20.16
N GLN A 69 -6.13 -38.63 -20.31
CA GLN A 69 -4.92 -38.86 -21.09
C GLN A 69 -3.64 -38.76 -20.27
N SER A 70 -2.71 -39.67 -20.59
CA SER A 70 -1.45 -40.02 -19.92
C SER A 70 -0.34 -38.95 -19.95
N ARG A 71 -0.64 -37.69 -20.26
CA ARG A 71 0.35 -36.61 -20.39
C ARG A 71 -0.01 -35.40 -19.52
N PRO A 72 0.96 -34.78 -18.81
CA PRO A 72 0.73 -33.54 -18.10
C PRO A 72 0.20 -32.44 -19.03
N GLN A 73 -0.82 -31.72 -18.58
CA GLN A 73 -1.33 -30.51 -19.24
C GLN A 73 -0.31 -29.37 -19.09
N PRO A 74 -0.08 -28.53 -20.12
CA PRO A 74 0.80 -27.37 -19.98
C PRO A 74 0.19 -26.33 -19.04
N LEU A 75 1.03 -25.72 -18.20
CA LEU A 75 0.67 -24.58 -17.37
C LEU A 75 1.02 -23.27 -18.10
N ARG A 76 0.10 -22.30 -18.07
CA ARG A 76 0.37 -20.92 -18.49
C ARG A 76 0.43 -20.07 -17.24
N VAL A 77 1.60 -19.50 -16.97
CA VAL A 77 1.87 -18.77 -15.74
C VAL A 77 2.18 -17.31 -16.08
N PHE A 78 1.46 -16.40 -15.45
CA PHE A 78 1.72 -14.96 -15.48
C PHE A 78 2.19 -14.54 -14.10
N LEU A 79 3.23 -13.71 -14.04
CA LEU A 79 3.82 -13.24 -12.80
C LEU A 79 3.84 -11.71 -12.81
N ALA A 80 3.49 -11.14 -11.67
CA ALA A 80 3.58 -9.72 -11.33
C ALA A 80 3.90 -9.62 -9.83
N HIS A 81 4.06 -8.39 -9.33
CA HIS A 81 4.21 -8.13 -7.91
C HIS A 81 3.22 -7.04 -7.49
N THR A 82 2.83 -7.05 -6.21
CA THR A 82 1.78 -6.18 -5.65
C THR A 82 2.34 -4.96 -4.92
N ASP A 83 3.65 -4.91 -4.72
CA ASP A 83 4.34 -3.85 -4.01
C ASP A 83 4.93 -2.79 -4.92
N SER A 84 5.19 -1.63 -4.35
CA SER A 84 5.81 -0.49 -5.01
C SER A 84 6.69 0.25 -4.01
N PRO A 85 7.80 0.88 -4.45
CA PRO A 85 8.62 1.69 -3.56
C PRO A 85 7.82 2.79 -2.87
N THR A 86 7.99 2.94 -1.55
CA THR A 86 7.18 3.85 -0.72
C THR A 86 7.90 4.32 0.54
N LEU A 87 7.30 5.24 1.29
CA LEU A 87 7.68 5.58 2.66
C LEU A 87 6.84 4.75 3.62
N LYS A 88 7.49 3.77 4.28
CA LYS A 88 6.86 2.87 5.25
C LYS A 88 7.02 3.42 6.66
N VAL A 89 5.95 3.40 7.45
CA VAL A 89 5.94 3.89 8.83
C VAL A 89 6.74 2.94 9.72
N LYS A 90 7.65 3.50 10.53
CA LYS A 90 8.45 2.73 11.51
C LYS A 90 7.57 2.19 12.64
N PRO A 91 7.97 1.09 13.31
CA PRO A 91 7.23 0.55 14.46
C PRO A 91 7.10 1.50 15.65
N ARG A 92 8.00 2.49 15.78
CA ARG A 92 7.93 3.57 16.76
C ARG A 92 8.05 4.90 16.01
N PRO A 93 6.94 5.38 15.42
CA PRO A 93 6.99 6.45 14.44
C PRO A 93 6.95 7.85 15.05
N ASP A 94 6.44 8.01 16.26
CA ASP A 94 6.20 9.34 16.82
C ASP A 94 7.51 10.07 17.11
N THR A 95 7.75 11.14 16.35
CA THR A 95 8.94 11.99 16.49
C THR A 95 8.57 13.43 16.15
N GLY A 96 9.49 14.38 16.33
CA GLY A 96 9.19 15.77 16.06
C GLY A 96 10.34 16.71 16.37
N ARG A 97 10.33 17.86 15.71
CA ARG A 97 11.31 18.93 15.88
C ARG A 97 10.72 20.27 15.50
N GLY A 98 11.17 21.34 16.17
CA GLY A 98 10.82 22.71 15.80
C GLY A 98 9.32 23.02 15.92
N GLY A 99 8.62 22.37 16.85
CA GLY A 99 7.17 22.56 17.07
C GLY A 99 6.27 21.75 16.14
N TRP A 100 6.84 20.83 15.35
CA TRP A 100 6.11 19.93 14.46
C TRP A 100 6.14 18.50 14.97
N ARG A 101 4.98 17.84 14.93
CA ARG A 101 4.87 16.38 15.02
C ARG A 101 5.16 15.79 13.65
N GLN A 102 6.03 14.80 13.63
CA GLN A 102 6.51 14.12 12.44
C GLN A 102 6.36 12.60 12.57
N VAL A 103 6.32 11.92 11.43
CA VAL A 103 6.27 10.46 11.36
C VAL A 103 7.62 9.89 10.95
N GLY A 104 8.17 9.02 11.78
CA GLY A 104 9.33 8.21 11.47
C GLY A 104 9.01 7.22 10.35
N VAL A 105 9.69 7.36 9.22
CA VAL A 105 9.53 6.47 8.06
C VAL A 105 10.83 5.79 7.65
N GLU A 106 10.70 4.70 6.92
CA GLU A 106 11.74 3.96 6.20
C GLU A 106 11.45 4.01 4.71
N VAL A 107 12.50 4.08 3.90
CA VAL A 107 12.37 3.94 2.45
C VAL A 107 12.23 2.46 2.13
N TYR A 108 11.08 2.07 1.58
CA TYR A 108 10.85 0.75 1.02
C TYR A 108 11.20 0.75 -0.47
N GLY A 109 12.04 -0.19 -0.90
CA GLY A 109 12.46 -0.32 -2.30
C GLY A 109 13.36 0.82 -2.82
N GLY A 110 13.52 0.89 -4.14
CA GLY A 110 14.34 1.90 -4.83
C GLY A 110 13.60 3.21 -5.13
N ALA A 111 12.96 3.82 -4.12
CA ALA A 111 12.12 5.00 -4.31
C ALA A 111 12.93 6.22 -4.81
N LEU A 112 12.34 7.03 -5.69
CA LEU A 112 12.86 8.34 -6.07
C LEU A 112 12.48 9.36 -5.00
N TRP A 113 13.35 9.62 -4.02
CA TRP A 113 12.99 10.37 -2.81
C TRP A 113 12.43 11.77 -3.07
N ASN A 114 12.93 12.44 -4.10
CA ASN A 114 12.49 13.79 -4.47
C ASN A 114 11.03 13.83 -4.96
N SER A 115 10.48 12.73 -5.49
CA SER A 115 9.08 12.72 -5.95
C SER A 115 8.07 12.71 -4.80
N TRP A 116 8.51 12.35 -3.59
CA TRP A 116 7.73 12.34 -2.36
C TRP A 116 7.68 13.71 -1.67
N LEU A 117 8.51 14.65 -2.10
CA LEU A 117 8.49 16.00 -1.57
C LEU A 117 7.25 16.74 -2.06
N ASP A 118 6.66 17.52 -1.17
CA ASP A 118 5.59 18.47 -1.49
C ASP A 118 4.32 17.87 -2.11
N ARG A 119 4.08 16.59 -1.83
CA ARG A 119 2.83 15.88 -2.10
C ARG A 119 1.88 15.94 -0.91
N ASP A 120 0.59 15.93 -1.21
CA ASP A 120 -0.44 15.67 -0.20
C ASP A 120 -0.55 14.15 -0.06
N LEU A 121 -0.14 13.64 1.09
CA LEU A 121 0.00 12.21 1.31
C LEU A 121 -1.11 11.69 2.23
N GLY A 122 -1.71 10.58 1.80
CA GLY A 122 -2.54 9.72 2.63
C GLY A 122 -1.68 8.69 3.36
N LEU A 123 -2.35 7.86 4.17
CA LEU A 123 -1.73 6.75 4.89
C LEU A 123 -2.64 5.53 4.81
N ALA A 124 -2.09 4.40 4.39
CA ALA A 124 -2.85 3.17 4.26
C ALA A 124 -2.01 1.96 4.66
N GLY A 125 -2.68 0.84 4.96
CA GLY A 125 -2.02 -0.41 5.30
C GLY A 125 -2.90 -1.35 6.09
N ARG A 126 -2.29 -2.03 7.07
CA ARG A 126 -3.01 -2.92 7.98
C ARG A 126 -2.59 -2.73 9.43
N LEU A 127 -3.53 -2.98 10.32
CA LEU A 127 -3.32 -3.21 11.74
C LEU A 127 -3.44 -4.71 12.02
N VAL A 128 -2.60 -5.22 12.92
CA VAL A 128 -2.58 -6.62 13.34
C VAL A 128 -2.81 -6.67 14.85
N SER A 129 -3.85 -7.37 15.25
CA SER A 129 -4.23 -7.52 16.66
C SER A 129 -3.46 -8.67 17.33
N TYR A 130 -3.44 -8.71 18.67
CA TYR A 130 -2.76 -9.77 19.42
C TYR A 130 -3.30 -11.19 19.16
N ASP A 131 -4.57 -11.31 18.76
CA ASP A 131 -5.21 -12.57 18.38
C ASP A 131 -4.89 -13.01 16.92
N GLY A 132 -4.15 -12.19 16.18
CA GLY A 132 -3.80 -12.41 14.77
C GLY A 132 -4.81 -11.86 13.77
N THR A 133 -5.91 -11.25 14.22
CA THR A 133 -6.87 -10.58 13.34
C THR A 133 -6.20 -9.40 12.65
N THR A 134 -6.43 -9.26 11.34
CA THR A 134 -5.91 -8.12 10.56
C THR A 134 -7.04 -7.25 10.03
N VAL A 135 -6.87 -5.94 10.10
CA VAL A 135 -7.83 -4.94 9.61
C VAL A 135 -7.10 -4.00 8.65
N LEU A 136 -7.69 -3.79 7.47
CA LEU A 136 -7.21 -2.79 6.53
C LEU A 136 -7.64 -1.40 6.97
N VAL A 137 -6.74 -0.43 6.78
CA VAL A 137 -7.00 0.98 7.07
C VAL A 137 -6.50 1.82 5.90
N ASP A 138 -7.30 2.82 5.53
CA ASP A 138 -6.97 3.80 4.51
C ASP A 138 -7.50 5.17 4.93
N VAL A 139 -6.58 6.08 5.25
CA VAL A 139 -6.87 7.48 5.52
C VAL A 139 -6.68 8.27 4.22
N ALA A 140 -7.69 8.21 3.36
CA ALA A 140 -7.71 8.81 2.02
C ALA A 140 -8.01 10.31 2.03
N ARG A 141 -7.23 11.07 2.79
CA ARG A 141 -7.29 12.54 2.85
C ARG A 141 -5.91 13.13 3.13
N PRO A 142 -5.65 14.41 2.76
CA PRO A 142 -4.36 15.05 3.03
C PRO A 142 -4.06 15.04 4.53
N LEU A 143 -3.13 14.17 4.92
CA LEU A 143 -2.77 13.93 6.32
C LEU A 143 -1.30 14.27 6.56
N LEU A 144 -0.43 13.88 5.62
CA LEU A 144 1.00 13.99 5.74
C LEU A 144 1.59 14.79 4.59
N ARG A 145 2.73 15.44 4.85
CA ARG A 145 3.53 16.10 3.81
C ARG A 145 5.01 16.03 4.14
N VAL A 146 5.84 15.76 3.14
CA VAL A 146 7.31 15.91 3.27
C VAL A 146 7.70 17.25 2.65
N PRO A 147 7.91 18.31 3.44
CA PRO A 147 8.15 19.64 2.90
C PRO A 147 9.56 19.78 2.32
N GLN A 148 9.70 20.34 1.12
CA GLN A 148 11.02 20.70 0.59
C GLN A 148 11.55 21.97 1.26
N LEU A 149 12.86 22.00 1.55
CA LEU A 149 13.53 23.21 2.03
C LEU A 149 13.46 24.32 0.97
N ALA A 150 13.11 25.54 1.40
CA ALA A 150 13.05 26.70 0.52
C ALA A 150 14.41 26.98 -0.14
N ILE A 151 14.40 27.23 -1.45
CA ILE A 151 15.62 27.51 -2.25
C ILE A 151 16.46 28.69 -1.72
N HIS A 152 15.83 29.64 -1.03
CA HIS A 152 16.55 30.77 -0.41
C HIS A 152 17.57 30.31 0.66
N LEU A 153 17.29 29.16 1.30
CA LEU A 153 18.11 28.51 2.32
C LEU A 153 18.99 27.39 1.73
N ASP A 154 18.71 26.93 0.51
CA ASP A 154 19.55 26.02 -0.28
C ASP A 154 19.68 26.50 -1.74
N ARG A 155 20.53 27.52 -1.93
CA ARG A 155 20.63 28.24 -3.22
C ARG A 155 21.15 27.39 -4.37
N ASN A 156 21.84 26.29 -4.07
CA ASN A 156 22.46 25.41 -5.06
C ASN A 156 21.64 24.14 -5.32
N VAL A 157 20.42 24.01 -4.76
CA VAL A 157 19.60 22.78 -4.84
C VAL A 157 19.38 22.30 -6.28
N ASN A 158 19.26 23.22 -7.23
CA ASN A 158 19.07 22.90 -8.66
C ASN A 158 20.32 22.31 -9.34
N GLN A 159 21.49 22.36 -8.70
CA GLN A 159 22.71 21.69 -9.17
C GLN A 159 22.82 20.25 -8.66
N GLY A 160 21.95 19.85 -7.71
CA GLY A 160 21.92 18.51 -7.16
C GLY A 160 21.24 18.50 -5.78
N LEU A 161 20.01 17.98 -5.73
CA LEU A 161 19.29 17.81 -4.49
C LEU A 161 19.87 16.63 -3.70
N LYS A 162 20.38 16.91 -2.49
CA LYS A 162 20.88 15.89 -1.56
C LYS A 162 19.90 15.72 -0.41
N LEU A 163 19.24 14.58 -0.38
CA LEU A 163 18.32 14.21 0.70
C LEU A 163 18.99 13.17 1.61
N ASP A 164 18.76 13.32 2.91
CA ASP A 164 19.07 12.30 3.90
C ASP A 164 17.75 11.59 4.24
N ALA A 165 17.69 10.27 4.05
CA ALA A 165 16.45 9.52 4.26
C ALA A 165 15.95 9.57 5.72
N GLN A 166 16.85 9.72 6.69
CA GLN A 166 16.53 9.72 8.10
C GLN A 166 16.13 11.10 8.63
N GLN A 167 16.64 12.17 8.01
CA GLN A 167 16.41 13.54 8.46
C GLN A 167 15.42 14.32 7.58
N HIS A 168 15.44 14.12 6.26
CA HIS A 168 14.73 14.98 5.31
C HIS A 168 13.43 14.36 4.77
N LEU A 169 13.18 13.07 5.00
CA LEU A 169 11.96 12.38 4.54
C LEU A 169 10.90 12.19 5.63
N LEU A 170 11.09 12.78 6.81
CA LEU A 170 10.15 12.70 7.93
C LEU A 170 8.92 13.58 7.65
N PRO A 171 7.75 13.00 7.30
CA PRO A 171 6.57 13.78 6.98
C PRO A 171 6.05 14.49 8.23
N ILE A 172 5.60 15.73 8.07
CA ILE A 172 4.83 16.43 9.09
C ILE A 172 3.39 15.93 9.08
N TRP A 173 2.78 15.80 10.26
CA TRP A 173 1.37 15.40 10.40
C TRP A 173 0.61 16.19 11.47
N GLY A 174 1.30 17.08 12.19
CA GLY A 174 0.66 17.95 13.17
C GLY A 174 1.60 18.97 13.80
N LEU A 175 1.04 19.82 14.65
CA LEU A 175 1.76 20.78 15.48
C LEU A 175 1.94 20.23 16.90
N GLY A 176 2.93 20.75 17.62
CA GLY A 176 3.18 20.45 19.03
C GLY A 176 4.32 19.47 19.28
N ALA A 177 4.42 19.03 20.54
CA ALA A 177 5.37 18.00 20.94
C ALA A 177 4.81 16.60 20.57
N PRO A 178 5.64 15.68 20.06
CA PRO A 178 5.20 14.30 19.82
C PRO A 178 4.98 13.57 21.14
N ALA A 179 3.94 12.74 21.20
CA ALA A 179 3.75 11.76 22.25
C ALA A 179 3.76 10.36 21.64
N ALA A 180 4.33 9.39 22.38
CA ALA A 180 4.44 8.02 21.92
C ALA A 180 3.03 7.39 21.85
N GLY A 181 2.69 6.79 20.72
CA GLY A 181 1.39 6.17 20.48
C GLY A 181 0.40 7.05 19.74
N ASP A 182 0.65 8.37 19.62
CA ASP A 182 -0.27 9.32 18.98
C ASP A 182 -0.73 8.85 17.58
N LEU A 183 0.20 8.41 16.72
CA LEU A 183 -0.16 7.96 15.38
C LEU A 183 -0.95 6.65 15.43
N LEU A 184 -0.58 5.72 16.31
CA LEU A 184 -1.26 4.42 16.42
C LEU A 184 -2.71 4.60 16.90
N GLU A 185 -2.92 5.42 17.92
CA GLU A 185 -4.25 5.76 18.43
C GLU A 185 -5.13 6.37 17.34
N PHE A 186 -4.56 7.32 16.59
CA PHE A 186 -5.25 7.94 15.46
C PHE A 186 -5.66 6.91 14.39
N VAL A 187 -4.73 6.05 13.96
CA VAL A 187 -5.00 5.06 12.90
C VAL A 187 -5.95 3.96 13.37
N ALA A 188 -5.85 3.53 14.63
CA ALA A 188 -6.78 2.57 15.24
C ALA A 188 -8.21 3.12 15.26
N ALA A 189 -8.38 4.40 15.61
CA ALA A 189 -9.67 5.07 15.57
C ALA A 189 -10.26 5.16 14.14
N GLU A 190 -9.44 5.49 13.14
CA GLU A 190 -9.86 5.49 11.72
C GLU A 190 -10.25 4.07 11.24
N ALA A 191 -9.62 3.02 11.78
CA ALA A 191 -9.93 1.62 11.49
C ALA A 191 -11.10 1.04 12.32
N GLY A 192 -11.60 1.78 13.31
CA GLY A 192 -12.66 1.32 14.21
C GLY A 192 -12.24 0.20 15.17
N VAL A 193 -10.96 0.15 15.57
CA VAL A 193 -10.43 -0.82 16.53
C VAL A 193 -9.84 -0.12 17.75
N ASP A 194 -9.72 -0.83 18.88
CA ASP A 194 -9.02 -0.31 20.05
C ASP A 194 -7.50 -0.32 19.81
N ALA A 195 -6.82 0.76 20.13
CA ALA A 195 -5.37 0.86 20.00
C ALA A 195 -4.64 -0.11 20.94
N GLU A 196 -5.24 -0.45 22.09
CA GLU A 196 -4.68 -1.41 23.05
C GLU A 196 -4.67 -2.85 22.50
N ASP A 197 -5.57 -3.17 21.57
CA ASP A 197 -5.64 -4.49 20.93
C ASP A 197 -4.62 -4.66 19.79
N VAL A 198 -4.04 -3.57 19.29
CA VAL A 198 -3.10 -3.59 18.16
C VAL A 198 -1.71 -4.03 18.61
N ALA A 199 -1.27 -5.19 18.12
CA ALA A 199 0.06 -5.73 18.36
C ALA A 199 1.12 -5.13 17.43
N ALA A 200 0.76 -4.86 16.18
CA ALA A 200 1.66 -4.32 15.16
C ALA A 200 0.89 -3.63 14.03
N HIS A 201 1.61 -2.83 13.24
CA HIS A 201 1.08 -2.22 12.03
C HIS A 201 2.04 -2.39 10.85
N ASP A 202 1.50 -2.38 9.64
CA ASP A 202 2.26 -2.22 8.40
C ASP A 202 1.58 -1.15 7.57
N LEU A 203 2.09 0.08 7.68
CA LEU A 203 1.49 1.29 7.14
C LEU A 203 2.49 1.96 6.19
N VAL A 204 1.98 2.50 5.09
CA VAL A 204 2.75 3.22 4.09
C VAL A 204 2.05 4.51 3.73
N LEU A 205 2.82 5.49 3.26
CA LEU A 205 2.28 6.72 2.68
C LEU A 205 2.00 6.53 1.19
N TYR A 206 1.09 7.32 0.65
CA TYR A 206 0.80 7.33 -0.79
C TYR A 206 0.32 8.72 -1.24
N ASP A 207 0.52 9.03 -2.53
CA ASP A 207 0.04 10.28 -3.15
C ASP A 207 -1.48 10.20 -3.34
N LEU A 208 -2.18 11.24 -2.90
CA LEU A 208 -3.63 11.36 -3.07
C LEU A 208 -4.04 11.83 -4.46
N THR A 209 -3.08 12.25 -5.29
CA THR A 209 -3.32 12.60 -6.68
C THR A 209 -3.83 11.35 -7.43
N PRO A 210 -5.08 11.33 -7.91
CA PRO A 210 -5.63 10.15 -8.57
C PRO A 210 -4.91 9.90 -9.91
N PRO A 211 -4.80 8.63 -10.36
CA PRO A 211 -4.35 8.32 -11.70
C PRO A 211 -5.22 9.02 -12.75
N ALA A 212 -4.59 9.62 -13.75
CA ALA A 212 -5.27 10.30 -14.84
C ALA A 212 -4.51 10.09 -16.15
N ARG A 213 -5.24 10.15 -17.27
CA ARG A 213 -4.63 10.27 -18.60
C ARG A 213 -4.07 11.68 -18.76
N LEU A 214 -2.98 11.80 -19.50
CA LEU A 214 -2.26 13.06 -19.71
C LEU A 214 -1.87 13.17 -21.17
N GLY A 215 -1.86 14.39 -21.71
CA GLY A 215 -1.56 14.64 -23.13
C GLY A 215 -2.62 15.54 -23.75
N GLU A 216 -2.38 16.00 -24.97
CA GLU A 216 -3.31 16.91 -25.68
C GLU A 216 -4.64 16.21 -25.99
N GLU A 217 -4.60 14.90 -26.25
CA GLU A 217 -5.74 14.09 -26.66
C GLU A 217 -6.13 13.02 -25.61
N GLU A 218 -5.60 13.13 -24.39
CA GLU A 218 -5.70 12.10 -23.34
C GLU A 218 -5.10 10.74 -23.76
N GLU A 219 -3.91 10.77 -24.38
CA GLU A 219 -3.12 9.57 -24.70
C GLU A 219 -2.90 8.64 -23.50
#